data_AF-A0A5C7J8Z4-F1
#
_entry.id   AF-A0A5C7J8Z4-F1
#
_cell.length_a   1.000
_cell.length_b   1.000
_cell.length_c   1.000
_cell.angle_alpha   90.00
_cell.angle_beta   90.00
_cell.angle_gamma   90.00
#
_symmetry.space_group_name_H-M   'P 1'
#
loop_
_entity.id
_entity.type
_entity.pdbx_description
1 polymer ?
#
loop_
_entity_poly.entity_id
_entity_poly.type
_entity_poly.pdbx_seq_one_letter_code
_entity_poly.pdbx_strand_id
1 'polypeptide(L)'
;MVDVELLAYLLAAAVRLSGLDPLPVGQLPPVQQMSPNMLQAIACPRRSADCADIAAFFDHTRYRILLRDDLDLARSTDNSFLVHELVHVLEHRAKGKRFLADCADSLRSEREAYRVQNTYLREQGRLERHGDMLSYMDCAAEQPTGAAAIRLESRGRPSDHEALDAFMQDFVRQRREPQTPDPIR
;
A
#
# COMPACT_ATOMS: atom_id res chain seq x y z
N MET A 1 6.13 -23.16 0.16
CA MET A 1 5.81 -23.12 -1.28
C MET A 1 4.44 -22.48 -1.41
N VAL A 2 4.25 -21.60 -2.39
CA VAL A 2 2.93 -21.01 -2.67
C VAL A 2 2.09 -22.05 -3.40
N ASP A 3 1.03 -22.54 -2.78
CA ASP A 3 0.09 -23.45 -3.43
C ASP A 3 -1.10 -22.69 -4.06
N VAL A 4 -1.86 -23.42 -4.88
CA VAL A 4 -2.98 -22.87 -5.67
C VAL A 4 -4.18 -22.52 -4.78
N GLU A 5 -4.41 -23.24 -3.69
CA GLU A 5 -5.54 -23.02 -2.79
C GLU A 5 -5.36 -21.71 -2.01
N LEU A 6 -4.15 -21.49 -1.49
CA LEU A 6 -3.77 -20.23 -0.86
C LEU A 6 -3.90 -19.07 -1.85
N LEU A 7 -3.37 -19.21 -3.07
CA LEU A 7 -3.50 -18.14 -4.07
C LEU A 7 -4.95 -17.83 -4.42
N ALA A 8 -5.80 -18.85 -4.57
CA ALA A 8 -7.22 -18.66 -4.83
C ALA A 8 -7.91 -17.93 -3.68
N TYR A 9 -7.60 -18.29 -2.43
CA TYR A 9 -8.11 -17.64 -1.23
C TYR A 9 -7.69 -16.17 -1.15
N LEU A 10 -6.39 -15.88 -1.32
CA LEU A 10 -5.86 -14.52 -1.26
C LEU A 10 -6.38 -13.65 -2.42
N LEU A 11 -6.52 -14.22 -3.62
CA LEU A 11 -7.12 -13.54 -4.77
C LEU A 11 -8.58 -13.17 -4.50
N ALA A 12 -9.37 -14.10 -3.94
CA ALA A 12 -10.75 -13.81 -3.57
C ALA A 12 -10.85 -12.67 -2.55
N ALA A 13 -9.92 -12.61 -1.59
CA ALA A 13 -9.83 -11.48 -0.66
C ALA A 13 -9.47 -10.17 -1.38
N ALA A 14 -8.45 -10.17 -2.24
CA ALA A 14 -8.02 -9.01 -3.01
C ALA A 14 -9.16 -8.44 -3.88
N VAL A 15 -9.88 -9.30 -4.61
CA VAL A 15 -11.05 -8.94 -5.43
C VAL A 15 -12.14 -8.31 -4.58
N ARG A 16 -12.56 -8.99 -3.50
CA ARG A 16 -13.66 -8.51 -2.64
C ARG A 16 -13.34 -7.17 -1.98
N LEU A 17 -12.10 -6.97 -1.56
CA LEU A 17 -11.68 -5.79 -0.79
C LEU A 17 -11.33 -4.58 -1.67
N SER A 18 -10.83 -4.82 -2.89
CA SER A 18 -10.54 -3.77 -3.88
C SER A 18 -11.77 -3.40 -4.72
N GLY A 19 -12.70 -4.33 -4.93
CA GLY A 19 -13.80 -4.17 -5.87
C GLY A 19 -13.41 -4.30 -7.35
N LEU A 20 -12.18 -4.75 -7.65
CA LEU A 20 -11.70 -4.98 -9.01
C LEU A 20 -12.23 -6.28 -9.59
N ASP A 21 -12.33 -6.35 -10.92
CA ASP A 21 -12.81 -7.54 -11.62
C ASP A 21 -11.91 -8.77 -11.35
N PRO A 22 -12.51 -9.96 -11.08
CA PRO A 22 -11.73 -11.15 -10.81
C PRO A 22 -10.92 -11.63 -12.01
N LEU A 23 -9.81 -12.30 -11.70
CA LEU A 23 -8.98 -13.02 -12.65
C LEU A 23 -9.10 -14.53 -12.43
N PRO A 24 -9.14 -15.37 -13.47
CA PRO A 24 -8.94 -16.81 -13.28
C PRO A 24 -7.56 -17.09 -12.68
N VAL A 25 -7.47 -17.99 -11.69
CA VAL A 25 -6.20 -18.32 -11.02
C VAL A 25 -5.11 -18.77 -12.01
N GLY A 26 -5.48 -19.51 -13.05
CA GLY A 26 -4.55 -19.93 -14.11
C GLY A 26 -4.01 -18.80 -15.01
N GLN A 27 -4.55 -17.58 -14.87
CA GLN A 27 -4.02 -16.38 -15.52
C GLN A 27 -3.17 -15.52 -14.58
N LEU A 28 -3.05 -15.89 -13.29
CA LEU A 28 -2.19 -15.14 -12.37
C LEU A 28 -0.72 -15.23 -12.81
N PRO A 29 0.06 -14.16 -12.59
CA PRO A 29 1.51 -14.24 -12.74
C PRO A 29 2.09 -15.29 -11.79
N PRO A 30 3.15 -16.02 -12.21
CA PRO A 30 3.82 -16.95 -11.32
C PRO A 30 4.44 -16.21 -10.13
N VAL A 31 4.36 -16.82 -8.94
CA VAL A 31 5.05 -16.34 -7.74
C VAL A 31 6.43 -16.99 -7.66
N GLN A 32 7.47 -16.17 -7.60
CA GLN A 32 8.86 -16.60 -7.49
C GLN A 32 9.41 -16.19 -6.12
N GLN A 33 9.74 -17.17 -5.29
CA GLN A 33 10.40 -16.94 -4.02
C GLN A 33 11.90 -16.77 -4.22
N MET A 34 12.50 -15.77 -3.57
CA MET A 34 13.93 -15.49 -3.64
C MET A 34 14.44 -14.80 -2.37
N SER A 35 15.75 -14.75 -2.21
CA SER A 35 16.35 -14.11 -1.05
C SER A 35 16.03 -12.61 -0.98
N PRO A 36 15.98 -12.02 0.23
CA PRO A 36 15.71 -10.59 0.39
C PRO A 36 16.67 -9.69 -0.42
N ASN A 37 17.97 -10.03 -0.41
CA ASN A 37 18.98 -9.28 -1.15
C ASN A 37 18.74 -9.32 -2.67
N MET A 38 18.31 -10.47 -3.21
CA MET A 38 18.00 -10.59 -4.63
C MET A 38 16.73 -9.80 -4.98
N LEU A 39 15.71 -9.86 -4.14
CA LEU A 39 14.48 -9.08 -4.33
C LEU A 39 14.78 -7.58 -4.35
N GLN A 40 15.54 -7.07 -3.38
CA GLN A 40 15.95 -5.66 -3.32
C GLN A 40 16.73 -5.22 -4.56
N ALA A 41 17.68 -6.04 -5.02
CA ALA A 41 18.47 -5.74 -6.20
C ALA A 41 17.63 -5.68 -7.49
N ILE A 42 16.55 -6.47 -7.58
CA ILE A 42 15.65 -6.49 -8.74
C ILE A 42 14.64 -5.34 -8.68
N ALA A 43 14.00 -5.15 -7.53
CA ALA A 43 12.96 -4.13 -7.37
C ALA A 43 13.54 -2.71 -7.40
N CYS A 44 14.72 -2.51 -6.82
CA CYS A 44 15.33 -1.20 -6.65
C CYS A 44 16.79 -1.17 -7.14
N PRO A 45 17.02 -1.38 -8.45
CA PRO A 45 18.35 -1.59 -9.02
C PRO A 45 19.28 -0.37 -8.89
N ARG A 46 18.71 0.83 -8.75
CA ARG A 46 19.49 2.07 -8.61
C ARG A 46 19.76 2.48 -7.16
N ARG A 47 18.91 2.04 -6.22
CA ARG A 47 18.94 2.42 -4.80
C ARG A 47 18.38 1.29 -3.94
N SER A 48 19.11 0.18 -3.84
CA SER A 48 18.64 -1.01 -3.09
C SER A 48 18.36 -0.73 -1.62
N ALA A 49 19.11 0.20 -1.01
CA ALA A 49 18.91 0.63 0.37
C ALA A 49 17.54 1.30 0.60
N ASP A 50 16.97 1.95 -0.41
CA ASP A 50 15.66 2.62 -0.30
C ASP A 50 14.51 1.60 -0.22
N CYS A 51 14.79 0.32 -0.46
CA CYS A 51 13.81 -0.76 -0.50
C CYS A 51 14.19 -1.91 0.44
N ALA A 52 14.95 -1.62 1.51
CA ALA A 52 15.44 -2.64 2.45
C ALA A 52 14.34 -3.55 3.00
N ASP A 53 13.13 -3.00 3.22
CA ASP A 53 12.00 -3.71 3.81
C ASP A 53 11.02 -4.30 2.78
N ILE A 54 11.38 -4.32 1.50
CA ILE A 54 10.50 -4.88 0.46
C ILE A 54 10.26 -6.38 0.70
N ALA A 55 8.99 -6.77 0.80
CA ALA A 55 8.59 -8.14 1.08
C ALA A 55 8.12 -8.89 -0.16
N ALA A 56 7.45 -8.18 -1.07
CA ALA A 56 6.99 -8.66 -2.35
C ALA A 56 7.07 -7.54 -3.39
N PHE A 57 7.03 -7.92 -4.67
CA PHE A 57 7.03 -6.98 -5.79
C PHE A 57 6.39 -7.59 -7.04
N PHE A 58 5.37 -6.94 -7.59
CA PHE A 58 4.81 -7.27 -8.89
C PHE A 58 5.62 -6.60 -10.02
N ASP A 59 6.47 -7.42 -10.68
CA ASP A 59 7.18 -7.05 -11.90
C ASP A 59 6.21 -7.13 -13.08
N HIS A 60 5.42 -6.05 -13.28
CA HIS A 60 4.44 -5.96 -14.36
C HIS A 60 5.06 -6.04 -15.77
N THR A 61 6.34 -5.68 -15.91
CA THR A 61 7.05 -5.75 -17.20
C THR A 61 7.33 -7.20 -17.62
N ARG A 62 7.68 -8.07 -16.67
CA ARG A 62 7.89 -9.51 -16.91
C ARG A 62 6.71 -10.39 -16.49
N TYR A 63 5.64 -9.78 -16.02
CA TYR A 63 4.42 -10.42 -15.53
C TYR A 63 4.68 -11.55 -14.52
N ARG A 64 5.29 -11.21 -13.37
CA ARG A 64 5.62 -12.14 -12.28
C ARG A 64 5.51 -11.45 -10.93
N ILE A 65 5.17 -12.20 -9.89
CA ILE A 65 5.27 -11.72 -8.51
C ILE A 65 6.56 -12.26 -7.91
N LEU A 66 7.37 -11.39 -7.35
CA LEU A 66 8.56 -11.76 -6.60
C LEU A 66 8.24 -11.66 -5.11
N LEU A 67 8.68 -12.63 -4.34
CA LEU A 67 8.38 -12.74 -2.91
C LEU A 67 9.64 -13.14 -2.15
N ARG A 68 9.86 -12.59 -0.97
CA ARG A 68 10.92 -13.09 -0.09
C ARG A 68 10.70 -14.56 0.28
N ASP A 69 11.77 -15.34 0.28
CA ASP A 69 11.76 -16.77 0.61
C ASP A 69 11.74 -17.07 2.11
N ASP A 70 11.97 -16.07 2.96
CA ASP A 70 11.95 -16.18 4.43
C ASP A 70 10.58 -15.89 5.07
N LEU A 71 9.55 -15.67 4.26
CA LEU A 71 8.18 -15.46 4.70
C LEU A 71 7.44 -16.78 4.97
N ASP A 72 6.70 -16.83 6.08
CA ASP A 72 5.83 -17.94 6.45
C ASP A 72 4.39 -17.65 6.02
N LEU A 73 4.00 -18.20 4.88
CA LEU A 73 2.71 -17.92 4.26
C LEU A 73 1.51 -18.53 4.99
N ALA A 74 1.73 -19.34 6.03
CA ALA A 74 0.68 -19.74 6.95
C ALA A 74 0.29 -18.60 7.90
N ARG A 75 1.16 -17.61 8.10
CA ARG A 75 0.87 -16.40 8.89
C ARG A 75 0.21 -15.34 8.01
N SER A 76 -0.93 -14.83 8.48
CA SER A 76 -1.68 -13.77 7.81
C SER A 76 -0.86 -12.50 7.57
N THR A 77 0.07 -12.18 8.47
CA THR A 77 0.97 -11.03 8.30
C THR A 77 1.80 -11.16 7.03
N ASP A 78 2.36 -12.34 6.77
CA ASP A 78 3.29 -12.58 5.67
C ASP A 78 2.54 -12.81 4.36
N ASN A 79 1.43 -13.56 4.38
CA ASN A 79 0.63 -13.75 3.17
C ASN A 79 -0.15 -12.49 2.75
N SER A 80 -0.27 -11.48 3.63
CA SER A 80 -0.84 -10.17 3.28
C SER A 80 -0.04 -9.44 2.22
N PHE A 81 1.27 -9.68 2.14
CA PHE A 81 2.10 -9.12 1.06
C PHE A 81 1.68 -9.66 -0.31
N LEU A 82 1.22 -10.90 -0.40
CA LEU A 82 0.64 -11.42 -1.65
C LEU A 82 -0.71 -10.76 -1.95
N VAL A 83 -1.55 -10.49 -0.95
CA VAL A 83 -2.79 -9.73 -1.16
C VAL A 83 -2.50 -8.36 -1.78
N HIS A 84 -1.47 -7.67 -1.27
CA HIS A 84 -1.00 -6.41 -1.82
C HIS A 84 -0.62 -6.53 -3.30
N GLU A 85 0.27 -7.46 -3.65
CA GLU A 85 0.69 -7.65 -5.05
C GLU A 85 -0.45 -8.09 -5.97
N LEU A 86 -1.40 -8.89 -5.47
CA LEU A 86 -2.57 -9.30 -6.24
C LEU A 86 -3.46 -8.09 -6.60
N VAL A 87 -3.55 -7.07 -5.75
CA VAL A 87 -4.24 -5.81 -6.12
C VAL A 87 -3.53 -5.17 -7.31
N HIS A 88 -2.20 -5.08 -7.32
CA HIS A 88 -1.47 -4.56 -8.46
C HIS A 88 -1.67 -5.38 -9.74
N VAL A 89 -1.77 -6.71 -9.64
CA VAL A 89 -2.10 -7.58 -10.79
C VAL A 89 -3.49 -7.24 -11.35
N LEU A 90 -4.49 -7.11 -10.48
CA LEU A 90 -5.86 -6.78 -10.86
C LEU A 90 -5.93 -5.37 -11.49
N GLU A 91 -5.24 -4.39 -10.90
CA GLU A 91 -5.17 -3.04 -11.43
C GLU A 91 -4.43 -2.98 -12.78
N HIS A 92 -3.35 -3.72 -12.94
CA HIS A 92 -2.62 -3.81 -14.21
C HIS A 92 -3.51 -4.38 -15.32
N ARG A 93 -4.34 -5.38 -15.02
CA ARG A 93 -5.35 -5.89 -15.97
C ARG A 93 -6.39 -4.83 -16.32
N ALA A 94 -6.92 -4.13 -15.32
CA ALA A 94 -7.98 -3.13 -15.54
C ALA A 94 -7.48 -1.89 -16.29
N LYS A 95 -6.27 -1.42 -16.00
CA LYS A 95 -5.70 -0.17 -16.53
C LYS A 95 -4.81 -0.37 -17.77
N GLY A 96 -4.29 -1.58 -17.98
CA GLY A 96 -3.37 -1.89 -19.08
C GLY A 96 -2.18 -0.94 -19.10
N LYS A 97 -1.94 -0.28 -20.25
CA LYS A 97 -0.84 0.69 -20.43
C LYS A 97 -0.90 1.91 -19.51
N ARG A 98 -2.03 2.16 -18.85
CA ARG A 98 -2.18 3.24 -17.87
C ARG A 98 -1.79 2.84 -16.45
N PHE A 99 -1.48 1.57 -16.22
CA PHE A 99 -1.01 1.12 -14.92
C PHE A 99 0.31 1.82 -14.58
N LEU A 100 0.34 2.52 -13.44
CA LEU A 100 1.52 3.28 -12.96
C LEU A 100 2.07 4.28 -13.99
N ALA A 101 1.20 4.87 -14.81
CA ALA A 101 1.62 5.73 -15.92
C ALA A 101 2.35 7.01 -15.47
N ASP A 102 2.01 7.51 -14.28
CA ASP A 102 2.65 8.67 -13.67
C ASP A 102 2.73 8.52 -12.14
N CYS A 103 3.27 9.55 -11.49
CA CYS A 103 3.41 9.57 -10.04
C CYS A 103 2.06 9.46 -9.32
N ALA A 104 1.04 10.18 -9.79
CA ALA A 104 -0.26 10.23 -9.11
C ALA A 104 -0.99 8.89 -9.24
N ASP A 105 -0.88 8.25 -10.40
CA ASP A 105 -1.39 6.90 -10.67
C ASP A 105 -0.69 5.87 -9.79
N SER A 106 0.63 5.98 -9.64
CA SER A 106 1.41 5.08 -8.77
C SER A 106 1.09 5.27 -7.30
N LEU A 107 1.12 6.50 -6.79
CA LEU A 107 0.82 6.78 -5.39
C LEU A 107 -0.61 6.36 -5.01
N ARG A 108 -1.56 6.52 -5.94
CA ARG A 108 -2.94 6.04 -5.75
C ARG A 108 -3.01 4.51 -5.75
N SER A 109 -2.29 3.85 -6.65
CA SER A 109 -2.20 2.37 -6.70
C SER A 109 -1.65 1.80 -5.40
N GLU A 110 -0.53 2.31 -4.91
CA GLU A 110 0.10 1.90 -3.65
C GLU A 110 -0.83 2.10 -2.45
N ARG A 111 -1.48 3.28 -2.36
CA ARG A 111 -2.46 3.57 -1.29
C ARG A 111 -3.61 2.57 -1.30
N GLU A 112 -4.10 2.21 -2.47
CA GLU A 112 -5.17 1.23 -2.62
C GLU A 112 -4.73 -0.18 -2.20
N ALA A 113 -3.54 -0.61 -2.65
CA ALA A 113 -2.98 -1.90 -2.27
C ALA A 113 -2.77 -2.00 -0.75
N TYR A 114 -2.22 -0.97 -0.10
CA TYR A 114 -2.09 -0.93 1.36
C TYR A 114 -3.44 -0.85 2.08
N ARG A 115 -4.42 -0.11 1.56
CA ARG A 115 -5.78 -0.08 2.11
C ARG A 115 -6.38 -1.49 2.14
N VAL A 116 -6.24 -2.23 1.04
CA VAL A 116 -6.72 -3.61 0.92
C VAL A 116 -5.95 -4.54 1.85
N GLN A 117 -4.62 -4.48 1.85
CA GLN A 117 -3.75 -5.28 2.72
C GLN A 117 -4.11 -5.09 4.21
N ASN A 118 -4.20 -3.84 4.67
CA ASN A 118 -4.53 -3.53 6.06
C ASN A 118 -5.98 -3.93 6.41
N THR A 119 -6.90 -3.93 5.44
CA THR A 119 -8.26 -4.42 5.67
C THR A 119 -8.29 -5.94 5.79
N TYR A 120 -7.57 -6.66 4.93
CA TYR A 120 -7.39 -8.09 5.03
C TYR A 120 -6.81 -8.50 6.39
N LEU A 121 -5.73 -7.83 6.82
CA LEU A 121 -5.12 -8.06 8.13
C LEU A 121 -6.11 -7.89 9.28
N ARG A 122 -6.90 -6.82 9.28
CA ARG A 122 -7.96 -6.60 10.29
C ARG A 122 -8.99 -7.71 10.31
N GLU A 123 -9.42 -8.22 9.15
CA GLU A 123 -10.34 -9.36 9.06
C GLU A 123 -9.72 -10.66 9.61
N GLN A 124 -8.38 -10.79 9.55
CA GLN A 124 -7.65 -11.89 10.18
C GLN A 124 -7.34 -11.64 11.68
N GLY A 125 -7.91 -10.58 12.29
CA GLY A 125 -7.67 -10.24 13.68
C GLY A 125 -6.28 -9.63 13.97
N ARG A 126 -5.60 -9.14 12.93
CA ARG A 126 -4.29 -8.48 13.01
C ARG A 126 -4.44 -6.98 13.12
N LEU A 127 -3.57 -6.35 13.92
CA LEU A 127 -3.59 -4.89 14.18
C LEU A 127 -2.45 -4.16 13.47
N GLU A 128 -1.53 -4.91 12.85
CA GLU A 128 -0.45 -4.38 12.05
C GLU A 128 -0.97 -3.48 10.93
N ARG A 129 -0.20 -2.41 10.65
CA ARG A 129 -0.47 -1.48 9.56
C ARG A 129 0.79 -1.28 8.72
N HIS A 130 0.61 -1.37 7.41
CA HIS A 130 1.63 -1.12 6.41
C HIS A 130 1.28 0.13 5.60
N GLY A 131 2.31 0.82 5.11
CA GLY A 131 2.13 1.96 4.20
C GLY A 131 1.68 3.29 4.85
N ASP A 132 1.67 3.39 6.18
CA ASP A 132 1.21 4.60 6.90
C ASP A 132 1.91 5.89 6.41
N MET A 133 3.20 5.78 6.06
CA MET A 133 3.99 6.91 5.52
C MET A 133 3.37 7.51 4.25
N LEU A 134 2.75 6.69 3.37
CA LEU A 134 2.16 7.17 2.12
C LEU A 134 0.95 8.08 2.32
N SER A 135 0.33 8.07 3.50
CA SER A 135 -0.74 9.01 3.85
C SER A 135 -0.23 10.45 3.94
N TYR A 136 1.07 10.62 4.18
CA TYR A 136 1.72 11.91 4.35
C TYR A 136 2.59 12.32 3.15
N MET A 137 2.63 11.51 2.09
CA MET A 137 3.41 11.80 0.89
C MET A 137 2.53 12.36 -0.22
N ASP A 138 3.07 13.28 -1.01
CA ASP A 138 2.49 13.70 -2.29
C ASP A 138 3.54 13.56 -3.39
N CYS A 139 3.09 13.62 -4.64
CA CYS A 139 4.00 13.73 -5.78
C CYS A 139 4.72 15.06 -5.74
N ALA A 140 6.06 15.03 -5.80
CA ALA A 140 6.83 16.25 -5.95
C ALA A 140 6.39 17.02 -7.20
N ALA A 141 6.32 18.36 -7.10
CA ALA A 141 5.93 19.22 -8.21
C ALA A 141 6.77 18.99 -9.47
N GLU A 142 8.06 18.70 -9.29
CA GLU A 142 8.97 18.30 -10.36
C GLU A 142 9.24 16.79 -10.28
N GLN A 143 8.69 16.06 -11.25
CA GLN A 143 9.03 14.65 -11.46
C GLN A 143 10.28 14.54 -12.36
N PRO A 144 11.19 13.59 -12.06
CA PRO A 144 12.34 13.35 -12.93
C PRO A 144 11.88 12.86 -14.30
N THR A 145 12.52 13.33 -15.36
CA THR A 145 12.20 12.94 -16.74
C THR A 145 12.79 11.57 -17.08
N GLY A 146 11.98 10.70 -17.71
CA GLY A 146 12.37 9.34 -18.12
C GLY A 146 12.00 8.26 -17.09
N ALA A 147 12.55 7.04 -17.25
CA ALA A 147 12.29 5.88 -16.37
C ALA A 147 12.98 5.99 -14.99
N ALA A 148 13.15 7.21 -14.49
CA ALA A 148 13.68 7.47 -13.15
C ALA A 148 12.61 7.19 -12.10
N ALA A 149 13.04 6.79 -10.91
CA ALA A 149 12.16 6.54 -9.77
C ALA A 149 11.24 7.75 -9.50
N ILE A 150 10.00 7.46 -9.11
CA ILE A 150 9.01 8.47 -8.76
C ILE A 150 9.51 9.30 -7.59
N ARG A 151 9.35 10.63 -7.67
CA ARG A 151 9.75 11.52 -6.59
C ARG A 151 8.55 11.87 -5.72
N LEU A 152 8.60 11.45 -4.46
CA LEU A 152 7.63 11.81 -3.45
C LEU A 152 8.22 12.91 -2.54
N GLU A 153 7.34 13.76 -2.02
CA GLU A 153 7.66 14.74 -0.99
C GLU A 153 6.67 14.63 0.16
N SER A 154 7.12 14.93 1.38
CA SER A 154 6.20 15.00 2.51
C SER A 154 5.26 16.17 2.27
N ARG A 155 3.94 15.96 2.44
CA ARG A 155 3.06 17.07 2.83
C ARG A 155 3.70 17.72 4.03
N GLY A 156 3.94 19.02 3.98
CA GLY A 156 4.45 19.77 5.12
C GLY A 156 3.63 19.38 6.35
N ARG A 157 4.26 18.63 7.26
CA ARG A 157 3.66 18.32 8.54
C ARG A 157 3.66 19.67 9.28
N PRO A 158 2.54 20.16 9.83
CA PRO A 158 2.70 21.03 10.99
C PRO A 158 3.59 20.23 11.94
N SER A 159 4.65 20.85 12.48
CA SER A 159 5.45 20.17 13.49
C SER A 159 4.50 19.58 14.55
N ASP A 160 4.86 18.45 15.16
CA ASP A 160 4.00 17.86 16.20
C ASP A 160 3.67 18.88 17.31
N HIS A 161 4.54 19.89 17.49
CA HIS A 161 4.32 21.07 18.31
C HIS A 161 3.21 21.99 17.79
N GLU A 162 3.21 22.34 16.51
CA GLU A 162 2.14 23.15 15.89
C GLU A 162 0.79 22.42 15.85
N ALA A 163 0.81 21.10 15.63
CA ALA A 163 -0.41 20.29 15.67
C ALA A 163 -0.98 20.19 17.10
N LEU A 164 -0.11 20.02 18.10
CA LEU A 164 -0.49 20.04 19.51
C LEU A 164 -0.98 21.43 19.95
N ASP A 165 -0.30 22.49 19.53
CA ASP A 165 -0.67 23.87 19.84
C ASP A 165 -2.02 24.25 19.21
N ALA A 166 -2.25 23.86 17.95
CA ALA A 166 -3.54 24.06 17.29
C ALA A 166 -4.66 23.29 17.99
N PHE A 167 -4.42 22.04 18.39
CA PHE A 167 -5.37 21.25 19.16
C PHE A 167 -5.67 21.87 20.53
N MET A 168 -4.64 22.31 21.26
CA MET A 168 -4.79 22.95 22.57
C MET A 168 -5.53 24.29 22.47
N GLN A 169 -5.28 25.06 21.42
CA GLN A 169 -6.00 26.30 21.15
C GLN A 169 -7.48 26.06 20.86
N ASP A 170 -7.80 25.04 20.05
CA ASP A 170 -9.18 24.66 19.76
C ASP A 170 -9.91 24.14 21.02
N PHE A 171 -9.25 23.32 21.83
CA PHE A 171 -9.78 22.86 23.11
C PHE A 171 -10.08 24.00 24.09
N VAL A 172 -9.20 25.00 24.17
CA VAL A 172 -9.43 26.20 24.99
C VAL A 172 -10.58 27.04 24.45
N ARG A 173 -10.75 27.12 23.12
CA ARG A 173 -11.84 27.84 22.47
C ARG A 173 -13.19 27.22 22.79
N GLN A 174 -13.30 25.90 22.65
CA GLN A 174 -14.51 25.13 22.97
C GLN A 174 -14.89 25.20 24.46
N ARG A 175 -13.91 25.35 25.36
CA ARG A 175 -14.16 25.59 26.79
C ARG A 175 -14.56 27.02 27.15
N ARG A 176 -14.36 27.99 26.24
CA ARG A 176 -14.70 29.40 26.45
C ARG A 176 -16.03 29.81 25.83
N GLU A 177 -16.63 28.97 24.98
CA GLU A 177 -18.00 29.17 24.53
C GLU A 177 -18.95 28.86 25.70
N PRO A 178 -19.72 29.84 26.21
CA PRO A 178 -20.76 29.53 27.16
C PRO A 178 -21.82 28.69 26.45
N GLN A 179 -22.10 27.49 26.96
CA GLN A 179 -23.32 26.77 26.60
C GLN A 179 -24.50 27.68 26.98
N THR A 180 -25.09 28.35 26.01
CA THR A 180 -26.39 29.00 26.20
C THR A 180 -27.40 27.90 26.48
N PRO A 181 -28.04 27.87 27.66
CA PRO A 181 -29.07 26.88 27.92
C PRO A 181 -30.26 27.11 26.98
N ASP A 182 -30.79 26.03 26.43
CA ASP A 182 -31.99 26.05 25.58
C ASP A 182 -33.16 26.71 26.32
N PRO A 183 -33.94 27.58 25.66
CA PRO A 183 -35.12 28.17 26.27
C PRO A 183 -36.19 27.08 26.48
N ILE A 184 -36.49 26.81 27.75
CA ILE A 184 -37.56 25.92 28.21
C ILE A 184 -38.88 26.41 27.62
N ARG A 185 -39.58 25.52 26.90
CA ARG A 185 -40.98 25.69 26.47
C ARG A 185 -41.94 25.26 27.55
#